data_AF-A0A9D9S6F7-F1
#
_entry.id   AF-A0A9D9S6F7-F1
#
_cell.length_a   1.000
_cell.length_b   1.000
_cell.length_c   1.000
_cell.angle_alpha   90.00
_cell.angle_beta   90.00
_cell.angle_gamma   90.00
#
_symmetry.space_group_name_H-M   'P 1'
#
loop_
_entity.id
_entity.type
_entity.pdbx_description
1 polymer ?
#
loop_
_entity_poly.entity_id
_entity_poly.type
_entity_poly.pdbx_seq_one_letter_code
_entity_poly.pdbx_strand_id
1 'polypeptide(L)'
;TRKETQVEIAMTEQFKLGVQPPIRQSGDLAGTPGVTLEGPYGTSVIERGVICAQRHIHMTPEDAMRFHVRDNYVVRVRIEGERQLIFGDVVVRVNPAFRLAMHIDTDEGNAGNIQTGMLGYIEEIQSRH
;
A
#
# COMPACT_ATOMS: atom_id res chain seq x y z
N THR A 1 -10.99 -7.56 14.75
CA THR A 1 -10.71 -6.12 14.87
C THR A 1 -9.21 -5.91 14.92
N ARG A 2 -8.70 -4.72 14.57
CA ARG A 2 -7.28 -4.35 14.73
C ARG A 2 -7.08 -3.59 16.05
N LYS A 3 -5.82 -3.39 16.45
CA LYS A 3 -5.45 -2.66 17.67
C LYS A 3 -5.77 -1.17 17.58
N GLU A 4 -5.55 -0.56 16.42
CA GLU A 4 -5.84 0.85 16.14
C GLU A 4 -6.67 0.97 14.85
N THR A 5 -7.54 1.98 14.79
CA THR A 5 -8.32 2.32 13.60
C THR A 5 -7.41 3.01 12.58
N GLN A 6 -7.49 2.56 11.32
CA GLN A 6 -6.73 3.11 10.21
C GLN A 6 -7.65 3.28 9.00
N VAL A 7 -7.49 4.38 8.29
CA VAL A 7 -8.20 4.69 7.04
C VAL A 7 -7.15 4.90 5.96
N GLU A 8 -7.25 4.11 4.89
CA GLU A 8 -6.40 4.22 3.72
C GLU A 8 -7.21 4.88 2.60
N ILE A 9 -6.71 5.98 2.04
CA ILE A 9 -7.33 6.69 0.93
C ILE A 9 -6.32 6.85 -0.22
N ALA A 10 -6.81 7.02 -1.44
CA ALA A 10 -5.98 7.44 -2.56
C ALA A 10 -5.65 8.94 -2.45
N MET A 11 -4.55 9.38 -3.09
CA MET A 11 -4.13 10.79 -3.04
C MET A 11 -5.21 11.72 -3.59
N THR A 12 -5.98 11.32 -4.60
CA THR A 12 -7.06 12.13 -5.16
C THR A 12 -8.23 12.32 -4.19
N GLU A 13 -8.49 11.37 -3.29
CA GLU A 13 -9.61 11.43 -2.33
C GLU A 13 -9.37 12.48 -1.24
N GLN A 14 -8.10 12.81 -0.97
CA GLN A 14 -7.71 13.79 0.05
C GLN A 14 -8.35 15.17 -0.22
N PHE A 15 -8.49 15.56 -1.50
CA PHE A 15 -9.06 16.85 -1.89
C PHE A 15 -10.55 16.94 -1.55
N LYS A 16 -11.28 15.84 -1.73
CA LYS A 16 -12.71 15.77 -1.41
C LYS A 16 -12.93 15.77 0.10
N LEU A 17 -12.05 15.10 0.85
CA LEU A 17 -12.13 15.00 2.30
C LEU A 17 -11.56 16.24 3.03
N GLY A 18 -10.78 17.08 2.35
CA GLY A 18 -10.16 18.26 2.95
C GLY A 18 -9.04 17.92 3.95
N VAL A 19 -8.40 16.76 3.80
CA VAL A 19 -7.27 16.30 4.63
C VAL A 19 -6.00 16.18 3.80
N GLN A 20 -4.84 16.17 4.44
CA GLN A 20 -3.53 15.97 3.81
C GLN A 20 -2.79 14.82 4.48
N PRO A 21 -3.21 13.56 4.26
CA PRO A 21 -2.57 12.42 4.87
C PRO A 21 -1.19 12.14 4.25
N PRO A 22 -0.21 11.69 5.05
CA PRO A 22 1.08 11.29 4.53
C PRO A 22 1.00 9.94 3.81
N ILE A 23 1.94 9.68 2.90
CA ILE A 23 2.19 8.34 2.34
C ILE A 23 2.89 7.50 3.40
N ARG A 24 2.29 6.38 3.82
CA ARG A 24 2.81 5.53 4.92
C ARG A 24 2.53 4.04 4.69
N GLN A 25 3.33 3.19 5.34
CA GLN A 25 3.00 1.79 5.46
C GLN A 25 1.86 1.57 6.47
N SER A 26 1.07 0.52 6.23
CA SER A 26 -0.02 0.11 7.13
C SER A 26 0.52 -0.15 8.54
N GLY A 27 -0.03 0.56 9.54
CA GLY A 27 0.39 0.54 10.93
C GLY A 27 1.20 1.76 11.40
N ASP A 28 1.76 2.57 10.48
CA ASP A 28 2.46 3.79 10.84
C ASP A 28 1.53 5.02 10.82
N LEU A 29 0.89 5.26 11.97
CA LEU A 29 -0.15 6.28 12.15
C LEU A 29 0.33 7.55 12.86
N ALA A 30 1.62 7.65 13.17
CA ALA A 30 2.15 8.79 13.90
C ALA A 30 2.11 10.07 13.05
N GLY A 31 1.52 11.14 13.60
CA GLY A 31 1.40 12.44 12.92
C GLY A 31 0.44 12.44 11.74
N THR A 32 -0.47 11.47 11.66
CA THR A 32 -1.50 11.41 10.62
C THR A 32 -2.73 12.23 11.00
N PRO A 33 -3.45 12.81 10.01
CA PRO A 33 -4.71 13.47 10.29
C PRO A 33 -5.81 12.48 10.69
N GLY A 34 -6.86 13.03 11.28
CA GLY A 34 -8.10 12.35 11.62
C GLY A 34 -9.21 12.54 10.59
N VAL A 35 -10.31 11.81 10.79
CA VAL A 35 -11.58 11.96 10.05
C VAL A 35 -12.76 11.58 10.95
N THR A 36 -13.95 11.98 10.53
CA THR A 36 -15.21 11.49 11.08
C THR A 36 -15.68 10.28 10.27
N LEU A 37 -15.88 9.14 10.95
CA LEU A 37 -16.43 7.92 10.38
C LEU A 37 -17.93 7.84 10.68
N GLU A 38 -18.75 7.79 9.64
CA GLU A 38 -20.20 7.68 9.74
C GLU A 38 -20.66 6.29 9.28
N GLY A 39 -21.40 5.60 10.12
CA GLY A 39 -21.98 4.29 9.85
C GLY A 39 -23.49 4.25 10.13
N PRO A 40 -24.16 3.14 9.82
CA PRO A 40 -25.62 3.01 9.94
C PRO A 40 -26.16 3.16 11.38
N TYR A 41 -25.28 3.08 12.39
CA TYR A 41 -25.64 3.13 13.81
C TYR A 41 -24.98 4.29 14.57
N GLY A 42 -24.39 5.25 13.86
CA GLY A 42 -23.81 6.45 14.46
C GLY A 42 -22.46 6.84 13.89
N THR A 43 -21.80 7.74 14.60
CA THR A 43 -20.59 8.42 14.15
C THR A 43 -19.45 8.21 15.15
N SER A 44 -18.22 8.13 14.66
CA SER A 44 -17.00 8.08 15.48
C SER A 44 -15.94 8.99 14.90
N VAL A 45 -15.42 9.91 15.71
CA VAL A 45 -14.31 10.78 15.31
C VAL A 45 -13.00 10.10 15.68
N ILE A 46 -12.08 9.98 14.72
CA ILE A 46 -10.69 9.60 14.98
C ILE A 46 -9.80 10.83 14.82
N GLU A 47 -8.96 11.11 15.82
CA GLU A 47 -8.03 12.26 15.82
C GLU A 47 -6.80 12.02 14.93
N ARG A 48 -6.50 10.75 14.64
CA ARG A 48 -5.40 10.28 13.78
C ARG A 48 -5.80 8.97 13.11
N GLY A 49 -5.08 8.59 12.05
CA GLY A 49 -5.17 7.26 11.45
C GLY A 49 -5.36 7.26 9.93
N VAL A 50 -5.40 8.42 9.28
CA VAL A 50 -5.62 8.53 7.83
C VAL A 50 -4.29 8.58 7.09
N ILE A 51 -4.09 7.70 6.12
CA ILE A 51 -2.87 7.61 5.31
C ILE A 51 -3.21 7.46 3.82
N CYS A 52 -2.29 7.89 2.96
CA CYS A 52 -2.18 7.34 1.62
C CYS A 52 -1.33 6.06 1.71
N ALA A 53 -1.85 4.92 1.26
CA ALA A 53 -1.16 3.66 1.43
C ALA A 53 0.12 3.61 0.56
N GLN A 54 1.28 3.41 1.18
CA GLN A 54 2.50 3.15 0.44
C GLN A 54 2.40 1.77 -0.23
N ARG A 55 2.61 1.70 -1.54
CA ARG A 55 2.66 0.44 -2.29
C ARG A 55 3.65 -0.56 -1.71
N HIS A 56 3.25 -1.81 -1.66
CA HIS A 56 4.05 -2.88 -1.05
C HIS A 56 3.70 -4.25 -1.62
N ILE A 57 4.59 -5.22 -1.45
CA ILE A 57 4.37 -6.63 -1.77
C ILE A 57 4.28 -7.39 -0.46
N HIS A 58 3.15 -8.05 -0.24
CA HIS A 58 3.03 -9.08 0.78
C HIS A 58 3.68 -10.37 0.28
N MET A 59 4.51 -11.00 1.11
CA MET A 59 5.16 -12.28 0.83
C MET A 59 5.15 -13.20 2.05
N THR A 60 5.07 -14.51 1.82
CA THR A 60 5.49 -15.48 2.84
C THR A 60 7.03 -15.53 2.91
N PRO A 61 7.63 -16.07 3.98
CA PRO A 61 9.08 -16.30 4.03
C PRO A 61 9.59 -17.17 2.88
N GLU A 62 8.78 -18.13 2.41
CA GLU A 62 9.11 -18.97 1.27
C GLU A 62 9.13 -18.17 -0.04
N ASP A 63 8.11 -17.32 -0.28
CA ASP A 63 8.09 -16.44 -1.45
C ASP A 63 9.30 -15.50 -1.45
N ALA A 64 9.59 -14.88 -0.31
CA ALA A 64 10.75 -13.99 -0.18
C ALA A 64 12.06 -14.70 -0.52
N MET A 65 12.22 -15.97 -0.09
CA MET A 65 13.36 -16.80 -0.45
C MET A 65 13.41 -17.10 -1.96
N ARG A 66 12.27 -17.46 -2.57
CA ARG A 66 12.15 -17.74 -4.01
C ARG A 66 12.49 -16.52 -4.88
N PHE A 67 12.11 -15.33 -4.43
CA PHE A 67 12.42 -14.06 -5.12
C PHE A 67 13.77 -13.44 -4.69
N HIS A 68 14.52 -14.09 -3.79
CA HIS A 68 15.79 -13.59 -3.26
C HIS A 68 15.71 -12.18 -2.63
N VAL A 69 14.58 -11.87 -1.99
CA VAL A 69 14.35 -10.62 -1.26
C VAL A 69 14.18 -10.89 0.24
N ARG A 70 14.21 -9.83 1.05
CA ARG A 70 13.98 -9.89 2.50
C ARG A 70 12.94 -8.87 2.91
N ASP A 71 12.44 -9.01 4.13
CA ASP A 71 11.56 -8.01 4.74
C ASP A 71 12.21 -6.63 4.73
N ASN A 72 11.43 -5.60 4.40
CA ASN A 72 11.83 -4.20 4.26
C ASN A 72 12.80 -3.87 3.11
N TYR A 73 13.13 -4.84 2.25
CA TYR A 73 13.77 -4.49 0.99
C TYR A 73 12.83 -3.63 0.14
N VAL A 74 13.41 -2.76 -0.68
CA VAL A 74 12.68 -1.93 -1.62
C VAL A 74 13.03 -2.40 -3.02
N VAL A 75 12.02 -2.69 -3.83
CA VAL A 75 12.19 -3.22 -5.18
C VAL A 75 11.52 -2.32 -6.22
N ARG A 76 11.93 -2.50 -7.48
CA ARG A 76 11.17 -2.03 -8.64
C ARG A 76 10.29 -3.14 -9.17
N VAL A 77 9.03 -2.83 -9.45
CA VAL A 77 8.08 -3.78 -10.05
C VAL A 77 7.62 -3.26 -11.40
N ARG A 78 7.90 -4.02 -12.45
CA ARG A 78 7.39 -3.77 -13.79
C ARG A 78 6.03 -4.44 -13.95
N ILE A 79 5.06 -3.69 -14.46
CA ILE A 79 3.75 -4.22 -14.84
C ILE A 79 3.55 -3.97 -16.33
N GLU A 80 3.31 -5.04 -17.07
CA GLU A 80 3.04 -5.02 -18.51
C GLU A 80 1.57 -4.68 -18.77
N GLY A 81 1.29 -4.11 -19.94
CA GLY A 81 -0.06 -3.72 -20.35
C GLY A 81 -0.04 -2.58 -21.36
N GLU A 82 -1.21 -2.03 -21.67
CA GLU A 82 -1.36 -0.91 -22.61
C GLU A 82 -0.62 0.36 -22.15
N ARG A 83 -0.50 0.54 -20.82
CA ARG A 83 0.27 1.61 -20.18
C ARG A 83 1.32 0.99 -19.27
N GLN A 84 2.32 0.33 -19.86
CA GLN A 84 3.42 -0.28 -19.11
C GLN A 84 4.08 0.73 -18.16
N LEU A 85 4.30 0.32 -16.92
CA LEU A 85 4.97 1.13 -15.89
C LEU A 85 5.97 0.29 -15.10
N ILE A 86 6.95 0.97 -14.51
CA ILE A 86 7.82 0.42 -13.47
C ILE A 86 7.58 1.25 -12.20
N PHE A 87 6.99 0.63 -11.19
CA PHE A 87 6.87 1.23 -9.86
C PHE A 87 8.20 1.07 -9.13
N GLY A 88 8.82 2.19 -8.72
CA GLY A 88 9.92 2.17 -7.74
C GLY A 88 9.39 2.11 -6.32
N ASP A 89 10.24 2.17 -5.30
CA ASP A 89 9.83 2.38 -3.90
C ASP A 89 8.79 1.36 -3.38
N VAL A 90 8.77 0.15 -3.94
CA VAL A 90 7.83 -0.90 -3.53
C VAL A 90 8.43 -1.69 -2.37
N VAL A 91 7.84 -1.57 -1.20
CA VAL A 91 8.35 -2.23 0.01
C VAL A 91 7.96 -3.70 0.03
N VAL A 92 8.91 -4.61 0.26
CA VAL A 92 8.63 -6.02 0.52
C VAL A 92 8.29 -6.20 1.99
N ARG A 93 7.14 -6.82 2.27
CA ARG A 93 6.68 -7.15 3.62
C ARG A 93 6.53 -8.66 3.75
N VAL A 94 7.32 -9.26 4.64
CA VAL A 94 7.38 -10.72 4.82
C VAL A 94 6.69 -11.11 6.12
N ASN A 95 5.66 -11.93 6.03
CA ASN A 95 4.99 -12.48 7.19
C ASN A 95 4.40 -13.87 6.88
N PRO A 96 4.48 -14.86 7.79
CA PRO A 96 3.86 -16.18 7.58
C PRO A 96 2.34 -16.15 7.33
N ALA A 97 1.65 -15.09 7.78
CA ALA A 97 0.21 -14.92 7.59
C ALA A 97 -0.16 -14.23 6.26
N PHE A 98 0.82 -13.82 5.45
CA PHE A 98 0.58 -13.16 4.18
C PHE A 98 0.41 -14.14 3.02
N ARG A 99 -0.13 -13.62 1.91
CA ARG A 99 -0.15 -14.27 0.60
C ARG A 99 0.53 -13.37 -0.40
N LEU A 100 1.22 -13.96 -1.38
CA LEU A 100 1.93 -13.22 -2.42
C LEU A 100 0.97 -12.30 -3.18
N ALA A 101 1.11 -10.99 -2.96
CA ALA A 101 0.29 -9.97 -3.62
C ALA A 101 0.96 -8.61 -3.54
N MET A 102 1.00 -7.87 -4.65
CA MET A 102 1.32 -6.45 -4.64
C MET A 102 0.05 -5.65 -4.38
N HIS A 103 0.13 -4.73 -3.44
CA HIS A 103 -0.93 -3.80 -3.07
C HIS A 103 -0.54 -2.41 -3.58
N ILE A 104 -1.42 -1.82 -4.37
CA ILE A 104 -1.38 -0.45 -4.88
C ILE A 104 -2.74 0.19 -4.68
N ASP A 105 -2.80 1.51 -4.61
CA ASP A 105 -4.08 2.22 -4.54
C ASP A 105 -4.75 2.37 -5.93
N THR A 106 -5.94 2.96 -5.95
CA THR A 106 -6.72 3.16 -7.18
C THR A 106 -6.09 4.20 -8.11
N ASP A 107 -5.41 5.22 -7.61
CA ASP A 107 -4.72 6.21 -8.43
C ASP A 107 -3.52 5.56 -9.16
N GLU A 108 -2.75 4.76 -8.43
CA GLU A 108 -1.64 3.97 -8.97
C GLU A 108 -2.11 2.93 -10.00
N GLY A 109 -3.22 2.23 -9.71
CA GLY A 109 -3.83 1.28 -10.64
C GLY A 109 -4.30 1.95 -11.93
N ASN A 110 -4.99 3.09 -11.80
CA ASN A 110 -5.49 3.87 -12.94
C ASN A 110 -4.36 4.42 -13.82
N ALA A 111 -3.20 4.76 -13.25
CA ALA A 111 -2.05 5.25 -14.00
C ALA A 111 -1.57 4.23 -15.06
N GLY A 112 -1.65 2.92 -14.75
CA GLY A 112 -1.22 1.83 -15.63
C GLY A 112 -2.33 1.04 -16.32
N ASN A 113 -3.61 1.42 -16.14
CA ASN A 113 -4.77 0.59 -16.50
C ASN A 113 -4.70 -0.83 -15.88
N ILE A 114 -4.29 -0.90 -14.61
CA ILE A 114 -4.03 -2.15 -13.91
C ILE A 114 -5.30 -2.64 -13.23
N GLN A 115 -5.61 -3.92 -13.43
CA GLN A 115 -6.75 -4.60 -12.82
C GLN A 115 -6.30 -5.66 -11.82
N THR A 116 -7.15 -5.95 -10.84
CA THR A 116 -6.93 -7.03 -9.87
C THR A 116 -6.66 -8.35 -10.58
N GLY A 117 -5.56 -9.01 -10.22
CA GLY A 117 -5.15 -10.29 -10.82
C GLY A 117 -4.12 -10.18 -11.93
N MET A 118 -3.77 -8.98 -12.38
CA MET A 118 -2.62 -8.78 -13.27
C MET A 118 -1.30 -9.16 -12.58
N LEU A 119 -0.33 -9.59 -13.39
CA LEU A 119 0.99 -10.00 -12.91
C LEU A 119 1.97 -8.81 -12.95
N GLY A 120 2.79 -8.71 -11.90
CA GLY A 120 3.94 -7.82 -11.84
C GLY A 120 5.23 -8.62 -11.73
N TYR A 121 6.32 -8.05 -12.23
CA TYR A 121 7.65 -8.66 -12.24
C TYR A 121 8.61 -7.80 -11.42
N ILE A 122 9.28 -8.40 -10.44
CA ILE A 122 10.37 -7.73 -9.73
C ILE A 122 11.54 -7.57 -10.71
N GLU A 123 11.83 -6.33 -11.09
CA GLU A 123 12.85 -5.99 -12.08
C GLU A 123 14.22 -5.90 -11.41
N GLU A 124 14.30 -5.20 -10.27
CA GLU A 124 15.53 -5.05 -9.50
C GLU A 124 15.27 -4.75 -8.02
N ILE A 125 16.27 -4.99 -7.18
CA ILE A 125 16.30 -4.50 -5.79
C ILE A 125 16.83 -3.07 -5.82
N GLN A 126 15.98 -2.11 -5.46
CA GLN A 126 16.33 -0.69 -5.36
C GLN A 126 17.10 -0.39 -4.06
N SER A 127 16.76 -1.04 -2.94
CA SER A 127 17.46 -0.89 -1.65
C SER A 127 17.35 -2.13 -0.77
N ARG A 128 18.33 -2.34 0.12
CA ARG A 128 18.50 -3.50 1.01
C ARG A 128 18.59 -3.11 2.49
N HIS A 129 17.72 -2.22 2.94
CA HIS A 129 17.71 -1.74 4.33
C HIS A 129 17.76 -2.87 5.37
#